data_AF-A0A9E5Y039-F1
#
_entry.id   AF-A0A9E5Y039-F1
#
_cell.length_a   1.000
_cell.length_b   1.000
_cell.length_c   1.000
_cell.angle_alpha   90.00
_cell.angle_beta   90.00
_cell.angle_gamma   90.00
#
_symmetry.space_group_name_H-M   'P 1'
#
loop_
_entity.id
_entity.type
_entity.pdbx_description
1 polymer ?
#
loop_
_entity_poly.entity_id
_entity_poly.type
_entity_poly.pdbx_seq_one_letter_code
_entity_poly.pdbx_strand_id
1 'polypeptide(L)'
;GLREMGLPYESDPAVTKHLARFLTMQGKGNLPDIILFNGGALKPGIIRERISSVLSAWKGDSVSDIQNESLDLAISVGAVYYGLVRMGLGLRVGGGIPRAYFIALSKIKGSDEGEKAVCLIERGTEEGEEVEIDRQFQVLTNRPVKFTLLSSTIRQEDHVGDIVQINDKEFVKLPPLQTVLKYGRRSQDKKIPVKLGSKVTTVGTLELYCRSLTSPHRWRLQFELRPKGTSKPQETYHVDGVRVAMKDAPKADGKGLTAEDQEALAEARKVIESCFSGSGSESVDPKELGTRLAEIFGMGKELWSMPILRGLADIFLDVKQGRKKSLMHEARWFNLTGFCMRPGFGDPADPWRMKKVWPLSFEGLANVRKLEARLQWWIFWRRVAGGLGTGQQNQLYSSISQVLVPSAKKGRRKKKAKLFKPVPEEARQMWLFAGNLERLEVEQKVALGDQAVASYPKSSFKKDLLWALGRIGARVPLYGPANRVVPPSKVVGWLEGLKKYEFKKELPALIGCVVSMARLCGDRARDLPEKAREDICVWLELLGARPEQVAPIRQFQELERDEQNRAFGEHLPEGLVLFEDESQGGEQQ
;
A
#
# COMPACT_ATOMS: atom_id res chain seq x y z
N GLY A 1 -28.16 21.86 8.59
CA GLY A 1 -28.13 21.33 9.97
C GLY A 1 -26.72 20.89 10.29
N LEU A 2 -26.24 21.23 11.48
CA LEU A 2 -24.87 20.98 11.96
C LEU A 2 -24.41 19.54 11.67
N ARG A 3 -23.52 19.37 10.70
CA ARG A 3 -22.74 18.14 10.48
C ARG A 3 -21.56 18.19 11.45
N GLU A 4 -21.62 17.40 12.51
CA GLU A 4 -20.51 17.24 13.46
C GLU A 4 -19.69 15.97 13.18
N MET A 5 -18.50 15.99 13.78
CA MET A 5 -17.30 15.24 13.44
C MET A 5 -17.45 13.72 13.51
N GLY A 6 -17.07 13.03 12.42
CA GLY A 6 -16.40 11.73 12.52
C GLY A 6 -17.24 10.50 12.86
N LEU A 7 -18.57 10.58 12.84
CA LEU A 7 -19.45 9.41 12.93
C LEU A 7 -20.16 9.18 11.57
N PRO A 8 -20.17 7.94 11.02
CA PRO A 8 -20.77 7.65 9.72
C PRO A 8 -22.29 7.59 9.85
N TYR A 9 -22.97 8.73 9.71
CA TYR A 9 -24.42 8.78 9.65
C TYR A 9 -24.92 8.43 8.24
N GLU A 10 -25.91 7.54 8.13
CA GLU A 10 -26.57 7.21 6.87
C GLU A 10 -27.22 8.47 6.27
N SER A 11 -26.99 8.67 4.97
CA SER A 11 -27.44 9.85 4.23
C SER A 11 -28.86 9.70 3.68
N ASP A 12 -29.32 8.45 3.47
CA ASP A 12 -30.68 8.13 3.05
C ASP A 12 -31.62 8.06 4.27
N PRO A 13 -32.55 9.03 4.46
CA PRO A 13 -33.44 9.06 5.61
C PRO A 13 -34.59 8.03 5.52
N ALA A 14 -34.64 7.18 4.50
CA ALA A 14 -35.70 6.19 4.30
C ALA A 14 -35.59 5.00 5.30
N VAL A 15 -35.93 5.25 6.57
CA VAL A 15 -35.85 4.28 7.68
C VAL A 15 -36.51 2.94 7.35
N THR A 16 -37.70 2.95 6.73
CA THR A 16 -38.43 1.72 6.37
C THR A 16 -37.72 0.89 5.29
N LYS A 17 -37.08 1.52 4.31
CA LYS A 17 -36.29 0.82 3.28
C LYS A 17 -35.09 0.11 3.91
N HIS A 18 -34.39 0.78 4.83
CA HIS A 18 -33.27 0.19 5.56
C HIS A 18 -33.72 -0.98 6.46
N LEU A 19 -34.87 -0.81 7.13
CA LEU A 19 -35.46 -1.85 7.97
C LEU A 19 -35.86 -3.10 7.16
N ALA A 20 -36.51 -2.92 6.01
CA ALA A 20 -36.85 -4.03 5.11
C ALA A 20 -35.59 -4.78 4.65
N ARG A 21 -34.57 -4.04 4.19
CA ARG A 21 -33.29 -4.62 3.76
C ARG A 21 -32.61 -5.42 4.88
N PHE A 22 -32.60 -4.88 6.10
CA PHE A 22 -32.03 -5.56 7.26
C PHE A 22 -32.75 -6.88 7.56
N LEU A 23 -34.08 -6.87 7.59
CA LEU A 23 -34.88 -8.07 7.88
C LEU A 23 -34.77 -9.13 6.77
N THR A 24 -34.67 -8.73 5.50
CA THR A 24 -34.41 -9.67 4.40
C THR A 24 -33.02 -10.30 4.50
N MET A 25 -31.98 -9.49 4.76
CA MET A 25 -30.59 -9.98 4.76
C MET A 25 -30.22 -10.76 6.02
N GLN A 26 -30.64 -10.30 7.20
CA GLN A 26 -30.23 -10.86 8.49
C GLN A 26 -31.33 -11.72 9.12
N GLY A 27 -32.60 -11.34 8.96
CA GLY A 27 -33.75 -12.09 9.46
C GLY A 27 -34.19 -13.24 8.56
N LYS A 28 -33.56 -13.44 7.38
CA LYS A 28 -33.98 -14.41 6.36
C LYS A 28 -35.46 -14.26 5.95
N GLY A 29 -36.01 -13.05 6.04
CA GLY A 29 -37.43 -12.78 5.78
C GLY A 29 -38.36 -12.97 6.98
N ASN A 30 -37.86 -13.41 8.13
CA ASN A 30 -38.65 -13.45 9.37
C ASN A 30 -38.85 -12.03 9.91
N LEU A 31 -40.09 -11.74 10.32
CA LEU A 31 -40.49 -10.46 10.90
C LEU A 31 -40.58 -10.58 12.42
N PRO A 32 -40.23 -9.53 13.19
CA PRO A 32 -40.17 -9.60 14.64
C PRO A 32 -41.56 -9.68 15.28
N ASP A 33 -41.68 -10.42 16.39
CA ASP A 33 -42.87 -10.44 17.25
C ASP A 33 -42.89 -9.28 18.26
N ILE A 34 -41.70 -8.80 18.60
CA ILE A 34 -41.48 -7.84 19.67
C ILE A 34 -40.42 -6.82 19.24
N ILE A 35 -40.65 -5.55 19.57
CA ILE A 35 -39.72 -4.43 19.33
C ILE A 35 -39.28 -3.85 20.67
N LEU A 36 -37.98 -3.56 20.78
CA LEU A 36 -37.41 -2.76 21.87
C LEU A 36 -36.85 -1.45 21.28
N PHE A 37 -37.45 -0.32 21.64
CA PHE A 37 -36.95 0.99 21.22
C PHE A 37 -35.84 1.48 22.16
N ASN A 38 -34.77 2.04 21.57
CA ASN A 38 -33.64 2.62 22.32
C ASN A 38 -33.14 3.91 21.65
N GLY A 39 -32.66 4.86 22.45
CA GLY A 39 -32.02 6.09 22.00
C GLY A 39 -32.98 7.28 21.84
N GLY A 40 -32.42 8.49 22.00
CA GLY A 40 -33.18 9.74 22.04
C GLY A 40 -33.98 10.06 20.77
N ALA A 41 -33.55 9.60 19.60
CA ALA A 41 -34.27 9.78 18.34
C ALA A 41 -35.63 9.07 18.31
N LEU A 42 -35.80 8.03 19.13
CA LEU A 42 -37.03 7.25 19.22
C LEU A 42 -37.93 7.71 20.37
N LYS A 43 -37.62 8.82 21.06
CA LYS A 43 -38.49 9.42 22.09
C LYS A 43 -39.85 9.90 21.57
N PRO A 44 -39.97 10.52 20.38
CA PRO A 44 -41.28 10.93 19.88
C PRO A 44 -42.16 9.71 19.60
N GLY A 45 -43.32 9.63 20.25
CA GLY A 45 -44.26 8.50 20.11
C GLY A 45 -44.66 8.23 18.66
N ILE A 46 -44.88 9.30 17.88
CA ILE A 46 -45.24 9.22 16.46
C ILE A 46 -44.25 8.42 15.61
N ILE A 47 -42.95 8.46 15.94
CA ILE A 47 -41.92 7.70 15.21
C ILE A 47 -42.03 6.22 15.56
N ARG A 48 -42.20 5.89 16.85
CA ARG A 48 -42.36 4.50 17.32
C ARG A 48 -43.63 3.89 16.76
N GLU A 49 -44.75 4.60 16.85
CA GLU A 49 -46.04 4.17 16.31
C GLU A 49 -45.96 3.89 14.80
N ARG A 50 -45.28 4.76 14.04
CA ARG A 50 -45.10 4.56 12.60
C ARG A 50 -44.25 3.31 12.30
N ILE A 51 -43.18 3.08 13.04
CA ILE A 51 -42.32 1.89 12.87
C ILE A 51 -43.12 0.62 13.21
N SER A 52 -43.81 0.60 14.35
CA SER A 52 -44.62 -0.56 14.78
C SER A 52 -45.76 -0.85 13.79
N SER A 53 -46.42 0.18 13.27
CA SER A 53 -47.47 0.05 12.25
C SER A 53 -46.94 -0.58 10.96
N VAL A 54 -45.77 -0.14 10.48
CA VAL A 54 -45.16 -0.69 9.26
C VAL A 54 -44.76 -2.15 9.45
N LEU A 55 -44.13 -2.48 10.59
CA LEU A 55 -43.74 -3.86 10.89
C LEU A 55 -44.95 -4.78 11.06
N SER A 56 -46.00 -4.32 11.74
CA SER A 56 -47.25 -5.08 11.89
C SER A 56 -47.93 -5.31 10.54
N ALA A 57 -47.93 -4.30 9.67
CA ALA A 57 -48.46 -4.43 8.31
C ALA A 57 -47.66 -5.43 7.46
N TRP A 58 -46.33 -5.45 7.57
CA TRP A 58 -45.51 -6.45 6.89
C TRP A 58 -45.74 -7.86 7.44
N LYS A 59 -45.96 -7.98 8.76
CA LYS A 59 -46.18 -9.27 9.43
C LYS A 59 -47.58 -9.83 9.16
N GLY A 60 -48.57 -8.97 8.96
CA GLY A 60 -49.98 -9.35 8.94
C GLY A 60 -50.56 -9.61 10.33
N ASP A 61 -49.83 -9.24 11.38
CA ASP A 61 -50.21 -9.41 12.79
C ASP A 61 -49.58 -8.29 13.63
N SER A 62 -50.10 -8.06 14.84
CA SER A 62 -49.59 -7.05 15.76
C SER A 62 -48.16 -7.36 16.21
N VAL A 63 -47.31 -6.34 16.22
CA VAL A 63 -45.96 -6.39 16.81
C VAL A 63 -45.97 -5.63 18.12
N SER A 64 -45.57 -6.30 19.20
CA SER A 64 -45.62 -5.74 20.56
C SER A 64 -44.39 -4.88 20.87
N ASP A 65 -44.58 -3.84 21.68
CA ASP A 65 -43.52 -2.95 22.16
C ASP A 65 -43.13 -3.31 23.61
N ILE A 66 -41.85 -3.58 23.86
CA ILE A 66 -41.30 -3.70 25.21
C ILE A 66 -41.14 -2.30 25.81
N GLN A 67 -41.93 -2.03 26.85
CA GLN A 67 -41.80 -0.82 27.63
C GLN A 67 -40.41 -0.72 28.27
N ASN A 68 -39.76 0.42 28.03
CA ASN A 68 -38.45 0.73 28.55
C ASN A 68 -38.55 1.98 29.43
N GLU A 69 -38.08 1.89 30.68
CA GLU A 69 -38.19 2.98 31.66
C GLU A 69 -37.51 4.27 31.18
N SER A 70 -36.42 4.15 30.43
CA SER A 70 -35.74 5.30 29.84
C SER A 70 -35.02 4.93 28.55
N LEU A 71 -35.53 5.45 27.43
CA LEU A 71 -34.94 5.24 26.11
C LEU A 71 -33.51 5.80 26.00
N ASP A 72 -33.18 6.86 26.75
CA ASP A 72 -31.81 7.43 26.74
C ASP A 72 -30.83 6.56 27.51
N LEU A 73 -31.26 6.01 28.64
CA LEU A 73 -30.40 5.29 29.56
C LEU A 73 -30.31 3.80 29.23
N ALA A 74 -31.20 3.28 28.39
CA ALA A 74 -31.28 1.86 28.04
C ALA A 74 -29.92 1.23 27.67
N ILE A 75 -29.12 1.94 26.89
CA ILE A 75 -27.79 1.48 26.47
C ILE A 75 -26.82 1.45 27.67
N SER A 76 -26.81 2.50 28.49
CA SER A 76 -25.96 2.58 29.69
C SER A 76 -26.34 1.53 30.73
N VAL A 77 -27.64 1.30 30.94
CA VAL A 77 -28.15 0.24 31.82
C VAL A 77 -27.70 -1.13 31.34
N GLY A 78 -27.85 -1.41 30.04
CA GLY A 78 -27.34 -2.65 29.43
C GLY A 78 -25.83 -2.82 29.59
N ALA A 79 -25.05 -1.74 29.42
CA ALA A 79 -23.60 -1.77 29.58
C ALA A 79 -23.17 -2.03 31.04
N VAL A 80 -23.85 -1.42 32.02
CA VAL A 80 -23.60 -1.66 33.45
C VAL A 80 -23.98 -3.09 33.83
N TYR A 81 -25.14 -3.56 33.38
CA TYR A 81 -25.58 -4.95 33.59
C TYR A 81 -24.55 -5.93 33.01
N TYR A 82 -24.07 -5.69 31.79
CA TYR A 82 -23.02 -6.50 31.17
C TYR A 82 -21.71 -6.48 31.98
N GLY A 83 -21.35 -5.33 32.57
CA GLY A 83 -20.23 -5.21 33.51
C GLY A 83 -20.39 -6.12 34.73
N LEU A 84 -21.59 -6.16 35.32
CA LEU A 84 -21.92 -7.04 36.45
C LEU A 84 -21.89 -8.53 36.05
N VAL A 85 -22.43 -8.88 34.88
CA VAL A 85 -22.36 -10.24 34.33
C VAL A 85 -20.91 -10.71 34.17
N ARG A 86 -20.01 -9.83 33.72
CA ARG A 86 -18.57 -10.13 33.64
C ARG A 86 -17.89 -10.35 34.99
N MET A 87 -18.51 -9.90 36.08
CA MET A 87 -18.08 -10.17 37.45
C MET A 87 -18.77 -11.40 38.06
N GLY A 88 -19.57 -12.13 37.27
CA GLY A 88 -20.34 -13.29 37.73
C GLY A 88 -21.70 -12.94 38.34
N LEU A 89 -22.14 -11.68 38.23
CA LEU A 89 -23.39 -11.18 38.79
C LEU A 89 -24.42 -10.92 37.68
N GLY A 90 -25.12 -11.98 37.24
CA GLY A 90 -26.21 -11.90 36.27
C GLY A 90 -26.19 -13.02 35.22
N LEU A 91 -27.14 -12.99 34.29
CA LEU A 91 -27.25 -13.95 33.19
C LEU A 91 -26.58 -13.38 31.94
N ARG A 92 -25.68 -14.17 31.33
CA ARG A 92 -25.01 -13.81 30.07
C ARG A 92 -25.87 -14.25 28.89
N VAL A 93 -26.26 -13.31 28.04
CA VAL A 93 -26.89 -13.61 26.74
C VAL A 93 -25.77 -13.78 25.70
N GLY A 94 -25.70 -14.96 25.08
CA GLY A 94 -24.77 -15.27 23.99
C GLY A 94 -25.39 -14.95 22.62
N GLY A 95 -24.54 -14.74 21.61
CA GLY A 95 -24.99 -14.51 20.23
C GLY A 95 -24.01 -14.96 19.13
N GLY A 96 -22.80 -15.40 19.51
CA GLY A 96 -21.74 -15.77 18.59
C GLY A 96 -21.33 -14.65 17.61
N ILE A 97 -20.30 -14.86 16.80
CA ILE A 97 -19.99 -13.93 15.72
C ILE A 97 -20.89 -14.15 14.49
N PRO A 98 -21.35 -13.09 13.81
CA PRO A 98 -22.30 -13.21 12.70
C PRO A 98 -21.65 -13.63 11.37
N ARG A 99 -20.33 -13.76 11.30
CA ARG A 99 -19.55 -13.98 10.08
C ARG A 99 -18.42 -14.97 10.31
N ALA A 100 -18.00 -15.65 9.26
CA ALA A 100 -16.75 -16.39 9.24
C ALA A 100 -15.60 -15.47 8.80
N TYR A 101 -14.41 -15.69 9.36
CA TYR A 101 -13.19 -14.94 9.05
C TYR A 101 -12.10 -15.88 8.55
N PHE A 102 -11.36 -15.43 7.54
CA PHE A 102 -10.31 -16.22 6.88
C PHE A 102 -9.05 -15.38 6.69
N ILE A 103 -7.92 -16.05 6.49
CA ILE A 103 -6.63 -15.44 6.16
C ILE A 103 -6.08 -16.06 4.88
N ALA A 104 -5.65 -15.21 3.95
CA ALA A 104 -5.10 -15.65 2.67
C ALA A 104 -3.73 -16.33 2.86
N LEU A 105 -3.46 -17.31 2.01
CA LEU A 105 -2.20 -18.07 1.96
C LEU A 105 -1.39 -17.64 0.73
N SER A 106 -0.06 -17.54 0.87
CA SER A 106 0.82 -17.23 -0.26
C SER A 106 0.73 -18.30 -1.34
N LYS A 107 0.74 -17.88 -2.62
CA LYS A 107 0.89 -18.81 -3.76
C LYS A 107 2.22 -19.54 -3.67
N ILE A 108 2.17 -20.86 -3.88
CA ILE A 108 3.36 -21.68 -4.07
C ILE A 108 3.88 -21.39 -5.48
N LYS A 109 5.18 -21.14 -5.62
CA LYS A 109 5.78 -20.90 -6.95
C LYS A 109 5.67 -22.18 -7.77
N GLY A 110 4.88 -22.16 -8.85
CA GLY A 110 4.79 -23.25 -9.83
C GLY A 110 3.46 -24.00 -9.86
N SER A 111 2.51 -23.72 -8.96
CA SER A 111 1.15 -24.26 -9.06
C SER A 111 0.21 -23.27 -9.76
N ASP A 112 -0.59 -23.78 -10.70
CA ASP A 112 -1.65 -23.04 -11.40
C ASP A 112 -2.94 -22.95 -10.57
N GLU A 113 -2.88 -23.38 -9.31
CA GLU A 113 -4.01 -23.35 -8.39
C GLU A 113 -4.33 -21.91 -7.96
N GLY A 114 -5.63 -21.58 -7.93
CA GLY A 114 -6.14 -20.30 -7.48
C GLY A 114 -5.73 -19.92 -6.05
N GLU A 115 -5.94 -18.66 -5.67
CA GLU A 115 -5.63 -18.20 -4.31
C GLU A 115 -6.44 -18.97 -3.27
N LYS A 116 -5.79 -19.37 -2.18
CA LYS A 116 -6.39 -20.14 -1.08
C LYS A 116 -6.41 -19.30 0.20
N ALA A 117 -7.38 -19.56 1.06
CA ALA A 117 -7.46 -18.99 2.40
C ALA A 117 -7.75 -20.08 3.42
N VAL A 118 -7.40 -19.87 4.68
CA VAL A 118 -7.78 -20.75 5.79
C VAL A 118 -8.79 -20.07 6.70
N CYS A 119 -9.82 -20.82 7.12
CA CYS A 119 -10.82 -20.37 8.08
C CYS A 119 -10.17 -20.19 9.46
N LEU A 120 -10.20 -18.95 9.97
CA LEU A 120 -9.71 -18.57 11.29
C LEU A 120 -10.80 -18.74 12.34
N ILE A 121 -12.00 -18.25 12.05
CA ILE A 121 -13.17 -18.33 12.94
C ILE A 121 -14.41 -18.64 12.11
N GLU A 122 -15.16 -19.64 12.54
CA GLU A 122 -16.45 -20.02 11.96
C GLU A 122 -17.57 -19.11 12.48
N ARG A 123 -18.68 -19.07 11.75
CA ARG A 123 -19.84 -18.30 12.19
C ARG A 123 -20.42 -18.92 13.46
N GLY A 124 -20.79 -18.09 14.44
CA GLY A 124 -21.40 -18.54 15.69
C GLY A 124 -20.41 -18.78 16.82
N THR A 125 -19.09 -18.71 16.58
CA THR A 125 -18.08 -18.82 17.65
C THR A 125 -18.35 -17.82 18.76
N GLU A 126 -18.36 -18.31 20.00
CA GLU A 126 -18.66 -17.50 21.18
C GLU A 126 -17.52 -16.53 21.53
N GLU A 127 -17.89 -15.38 22.09
CA GLU A 127 -16.91 -14.39 22.54
C GLU A 127 -16.13 -14.87 23.76
N GLY A 128 -14.81 -14.69 23.71
CA GLY A 128 -13.87 -15.01 24.79
C GLY A 128 -13.12 -16.31 24.58
N GLU A 129 -13.60 -17.17 23.68
CA GLU A 129 -12.93 -18.41 23.30
C GLU A 129 -11.73 -18.12 22.39
N GLU A 130 -10.60 -18.75 22.71
CA GLU A 130 -9.39 -18.71 21.91
C GLU A 130 -9.32 -19.98 21.06
N VAL A 131 -9.36 -19.83 19.74
CA VAL A 131 -9.37 -20.94 18.79
C VAL A 131 -8.01 -21.01 18.11
N GLU A 132 -7.31 -22.13 18.27
CA GLU A 132 -6.07 -22.43 17.57
C GLU A 132 -6.33 -23.45 16.45
N ILE A 133 -5.84 -23.15 15.24
CA ILE A 133 -5.97 -24.06 14.11
C ILE A 133 -5.02 -25.24 14.32
N ASP A 134 -5.55 -26.46 14.27
CA ASP A 134 -4.75 -27.68 14.34
C ASP A 134 -4.09 -28.04 12.99
N ARG A 135 -3.34 -27.08 12.45
CA ARG A 135 -2.54 -27.19 11.21
C ARG A 135 -1.29 -26.34 11.34
N GLN A 136 -0.20 -26.81 10.74
CA GLN A 136 1.06 -26.08 10.72
C GLN A 136 1.15 -25.15 9.51
N PHE A 137 1.68 -23.96 9.74
CA PHE A 137 1.98 -22.96 8.72
C PHE A 137 3.43 -22.51 8.86
N GLN A 138 3.97 -21.86 7.83
CA GLN A 138 5.26 -21.19 7.89
C GLN A 138 5.06 -19.68 7.84
N VAL A 139 5.75 -18.97 8.72
CA VAL A 139 5.77 -17.51 8.73
C VAL A 139 7.16 -16.98 8.44
N LEU A 140 7.26 -15.94 7.61
CA LEU A 140 8.52 -15.25 7.36
C LEU A 140 8.80 -14.26 8.50
N THR A 141 9.95 -14.42 9.15
CA THR A 141 10.40 -13.57 10.26
C THR A 141 11.50 -12.60 9.83
N ASN A 142 11.69 -11.53 10.60
CA ASN A 142 12.70 -10.47 10.43
C ASN A 142 12.55 -9.61 9.15
N ARG A 143 11.39 -9.70 8.48
CA ARG A 143 10.99 -8.80 7.39
C ARG A 143 9.50 -8.43 7.53
N PRO A 144 9.06 -7.27 7.01
CA PRO A 144 7.65 -6.91 6.96
C PRO A 144 6.96 -7.82 5.99
N VAL A 145 5.85 -8.30 6.49
CA VAL A 145 4.98 -9.23 5.81
C VAL A 145 3.57 -8.70 5.87
N LYS A 146 2.81 -8.94 4.82
CA LYS A 146 1.37 -8.68 4.83
C LYS A 146 0.60 -9.97 5.08
N PHE A 147 -0.51 -9.85 5.81
CA PHE A 147 -1.50 -10.89 6.02
C PHE A 147 -2.84 -10.35 5.56
N THR A 148 -3.37 -10.91 4.47
CA THR A 148 -4.65 -10.49 3.91
C THR A 148 -5.80 -11.22 4.61
N LEU A 149 -6.68 -10.47 5.28
CA LEU A 149 -7.86 -11.03 5.94
C LEU A 149 -9.08 -10.97 5.02
N LEU A 150 -9.97 -11.93 5.17
CA LEU A 150 -11.20 -12.07 4.40
C LEU A 150 -12.36 -12.32 5.37
N SER A 151 -13.56 -11.85 5.02
CA SER A 151 -14.78 -12.12 5.76
C SER A 151 -15.87 -12.63 4.82
N SER A 152 -16.71 -13.55 5.31
CA SER A 152 -17.89 -14.02 4.58
C SER A 152 -19.12 -14.08 5.49
N THR A 153 -20.27 -13.67 4.95
CA THR A 153 -21.60 -13.76 5.60
C THR A 153 -22.42 -14.94 5.08
N ILE A 154 -22.01 -15.56 3.97
CA ILE A 154 -22.78 -16.61 3.27
C ILE A 154 -22.18 -18.01 3.44
N ARG A 155 -20.89 -18.11 3.77
CA ARG A 155 -20.21 -19.39 4.03
C ARG A 155 -20.45 -19.83 5.47
N GLN A 156 -21.49 -20.64 5.67
CA GLN A 156 -21.98 -21.07 7.00
C GLN A 156 -21.47 -22.46 7.43
N GLU A 157 -20.91 -23.23 6.50
CA GLU A 157 -20.51 -24.64 6.71
C GLU A 157 -19.00 -24.83 6.87
N ASP A 158 -18.20 -23.76 6.75
CA ASP A 158 -16.75 -23.86 6.90
C ASP A 158 -16.36 -23.88 8.38
N HIS A 159 -15.52 -24.86 8.73
CA HIS A 159 -14.99 -25.03 10.07
C HIS A 159 -13.59 -24.44 10.21
N VAL A 160 -13.21 -24.15 11.45
CA VAL A 160 -11.89 -23.58 11.73
C VAL A 160 -10.78 -24.51 11.25
N GLY A 161 -9.87 -23.98 10.43
CA GLY A 161 -8.78 -24.73 9.80
C GLY A 161 -9.05 -25.23 8.38
N ASP A 162 -10.27 -25.11 7.87
CA ASP A 162 -10.61 -25.46 6.49
C ASP A 162 -9.89 -24.55 5.50
N ILE A 163 -9.30 -25.14 4.45
CA ILE A 163 -8.66 -24.42 3.36
C ILE A 163 -9.66 -24.30 2.21
N VAL A 164 -10.01 -23.06 1.88
CA VAL A 164 -11.01 -22.72 0.86
C VAL A 164 -10.37 -21.95 -0.27
N GLN A 165 -10.93 -22.07 -1.47
CA GLN A 165 -10.50 -21.31 -2.62
C GLN A 165 -11.13 -19.91 -2.58
N ILE A 166 -10.32 -18.87 -2.78
CA ILE A 166 -10.81 -17.49 -2.73
C ILE A 166 -11.59 -17.20 -4.01
N ASN A 167 -12.84 -16.78 -3.84
CA ASN A 167 -13.75 -16.30 -4.88
C ASN A 167 -14.28 -14.91 -4.50
N ASP A 168 -14.13 -13.92 -5.38
CA ASP A 168 -14.53 -12.54 -5.12
C ASP A 168 -16.06 -12.35 -4.91
N LYS A 169 -16.89 -13.34 -5.26
CA LYS A 169 -18.34 -13.32 -4.98
C LYS A 169 -18.72 -13.68 -3.55
N GLU A 170 -17.86 -14.41 -2.84
CA GLU A 170 -18.18 -15.00 -1.54
C GLU A 170 -17.37 -14.41 -0.39
N PHE A 171 -16.29 -13.70 -0.71
CA PHE A 171 -15.39 -13.09 0.27
C PHE A 171 -15.31 -11.58 0.10
N VAL A 172 -15.32 -10.88 1.23
CA VAL A 172 -14.96 -9.46 1.32
C VAL A 172 -13.53 -9.38 1.85
N LYS A 173 -12.62 -8.79 1.06
CA LYS A 173 -11.25 -8.51 1.49
C LYS A 173 -11.24 -7.40 2.53
N LEU A 174 -10.62 -7.68 3.68
CA LEU A 174 -10.40 -6.72 4.75
C LEU A 174 -9.01 -6.07 4.58
N PRO A 175 -8.77 -4.88 5.17
CA PRO A 175 -7.44 -4.27 5.13
C PRO A 175 -6.36 -5.24 5.62
N PRO A 176 -5.24 -5.38 4.91
CA PRO A 176 -4.22 -6.35 5.28
C PRO A 176 -3.52 -5.93 6.58
N LEU A 177 -3.18 -6.91 7.42
CA LEU A 177 -2.31 -6.70 8.57
C LEU A 177 -0.87 -6.67 8.09
N GLN A 178 -0.16 -5.56 8.30
CA GLN A 178 1.25 -5.43 7.97
C GLN A 178 2.07 -5.40 9.26
N THR A 179 3.01 -6.31 9.41
CA THR A 179 3.85 -6.40 10.62
C THR A 179 5.20 -7.02 10.31
N VAL A 180 6.18 -6.79 11.19
CA VAL A 180 7.49 -7.46 11.18
C VAL A 180 7.52 -8.44 12.36
N LEU A 181 7.58 -9.74 12.06
CA LEU A 181 7.70 -10.76 13.09
C LEU A 181 9.17 -10.94 13.49
N LYS A 182 9.59 -10.32 14.60
CA LYS A 182 10.97 -10.41 15.08
C LYS A 182 11.26 -11.82 15.65
N TYR A 183 12.37 -12.43 15.23
CA TYR A 183 12.83 -13.73 15.72
C TYR A 183 14.36 -13.81 15.80
N GLY A 184 14.89 -14.06 17.00
CA GLY A 184 16.33 -14.16 17.27
C GLY A 184 17.04 -12.79 17.40
N ARG A 185 18.36 -12.82 17.73
CA ARG A 185 19.21 -11.62 17.89
C ARG A 185 19.93 -11.20 16.60
N ARG A 186 19.87 -12.01 15.54
CA ARG A 186 20.45 -11.73 14.22
C ARG A 186 19.32 -11.79 13.19
N SER A 187 19.16 -10.76 12.36
CA SER A 187 18.15 -10.71 11.29
C SER A 187 18.53 -11.54 10.07
N GLN A 188 18.66 -12.84 10.30
CA GLN A 188 18.56 -13.80 9.22
C GLN A 188 17.09 -14.05 8.94
N ASP A 189 16.73 -13.92 7.67
CA ASP A 189 15.46 -14.35 7.13
C ASP A 189 15.21 -15.83 7.45
N LYS A 190 14.27 -16.10 8.36
CA LYS A 190 13.89 -17.47 8.71
C LYS A 190 12.40 -17.70 8.50
N LYS A 191 12.09 -18.84 7.89
CA LYS A 191 10.76 -19.44 7.92
C LYS A 191 10.62 -20.18 9.24
N ILE A 192 9.66 -19.78 10.06
CA ILE A 192 9.38 -20.42 11.35
C ILE A 192 8.05 -21.17 11.24
N PRO A 193 8.00 -22.46 11.62
CA PRO A 193 6.74 -23.18 11.70
C PRO A 193 5.90 -22.61 12.85
N VAL A 194 4.64 -22.30 12.57
CA VAL A 194 3.69 -21.69 13.49
C VAL A 194 2.33 -22.38 13.43
N LYS A 195 1.61 -22.35 14.54
CA LYS A 195 0.14 -22.49 14.54
C LYS A 195 -0.49 -21.11 14.55
N LEU A 196 -1.58 -20.95 13.82
CA LEU A 196 -2.39 -19.75 13.86
C LEU A 196 -3.43 -19.91 14.93
N GLY A 197 -3.66 -18.84 15.68
CA GLY A 197 -4.83 -18.79 16.51
C GLY A 197 -5.47 -17.43 16.52
N SER A 198 -6.71 -17.44 16.96
CA SER A 198 -7.61 -16.31 16.87
C SER A 198 -8.50 -16.25 18.09
N LYS A 199 -8.95 -15.06 18.44
CA LYS A 199 -9.82 -14.85 19.59
C LYS A 199 -10.79 -13.73 19.28
N VAL A 200 -12.07 -13.99 19.50
CA VAL A 200 -13.09 -12.93 19.52
C VAL A 200 -13.16 -12.39 20.94
N THR A 201 -12.85 -11.12 21.12
CA THR A 201 -13.03 -10.47 22.42
C THR A 201 -14.48 -10.04 22.63
N THR A 202 -14.82 -9.79 23.90
CA THR A 202 -16.15 -9.35 24.36
C THR A 202 -16.63 -8.01 23.83
N VAL A 203 -15.77 -7.26 23.13
CA VAL A 203 -16.15 -6.01 22.44
C VAL A 203 -16.36 -6.25 20.95
N GLY A 204 -16.70 -7.50 20.59
CA GLY A 204 -16.87 -7.97 19.22
C GLY A 204 -15.61 -7.72 18.42
N THR A 205 -14.46 -8.21 18.89
CA THR A 205 -13.20 -7.87 18.25
C THR A 205 -12.24 -9.02 18.00
N LEU A 206 -11.77 -9.16 16.75
CA LEU A 206 -10.89 -10.24 16.32
C LEU A 206 -9.42 -9.96 16.69
N GLU A 207 -8.80 -10.83 17.47
CA GLU A 207 -7.37 -10.87 17.72
C GLU A 207 -6.76 -12.08 17.01
N LEU A 208 -5.60 -11.91 16.39
CA LEU A 208 -4.89 -12.98 15.68
C LEU A 208 -3.47 -13.11 16.20
N TYR A 209 -2.95 -14.34 16.25
CA TYR A 209 -1.57 -14.59 16.63
C TYR A 209 -0.97 -15.79 15.88
N CYS A 210 0.34 -15.74 15.68
CA CYS A 210 1.17 -16.85 15.24
C CYS A 210 1.94 -17.39 16.45
N ARG A 211 1.68 -18.63 16.86
CA ARG A 211 2.44 -19.32 17.91
C ARG A 211 3.53 -20.17 17.27
N SER A 212 4.79 -19.92 17.61
CA SER A 212 5.91 -20.72 17.13
C SER A 212 5.86 -22.14 17.67
N LEU A 213 6.18 -23.12 16.82
CA LEU A 213 6.34 -24.53 17.21
C LEU A 213 7.76 -24.88 17.63
N THR A 214 8.74 -24.02 17.31
CA THR A 214 10.17 -24.25 17.57
C THR A 214 10.74 -23.33 18.65
N SER A 215 9.91 -22.47 19.24
CA SER A 215 10.34 -21.50 20.24
C SER A 215 9.15 -21.03 21.09
N PRO A 216 9.37 -20.36 22.24
CA PRO A 216 8.29 -19.83 23.06
C PRO A 216 7.62 -18.56 22.46
N HIS A 217 7.98 -18.13 21.26
CA HIS A 217 7.42 -16.91 20.67
C HIS A 217 5.95 -17.08 20.30
N ARG A 218 5.15 -16.07 20.67
CA ARG A 218 3.76 -15.91 20.26
C ARG A 218 3.59 -14.48 19.74
N TRP A 219 3.48 -14.33 18.42
CA TRP A 219 3.37 -13.02 17.79
C TRP A 219 1.92 -12.65 17.57
N ARG A 220 1.48 -11.53 18.13
CA ARG A 220 0.16 -10.96 17.83
C ARG A 220 0.22 -10.17 16.53
N LEU A 221 -0.72 -10.44 15.61
CA LEU A 221 -0.85 -9.70 14.36
C LEU A 221 -1.69 -8.45 14.63
N GLN A 222 -1.17 -7.26 14.29
CA GLN A 222 -1.80 -5.96 14.58
C GLN A 222 -1.77 -5.03 13.37
N PHE A 223 -2.70 -4.07 13.33
CA PHE A 223 -2.74 -3.01 12.34
C PHE A 223 -1.72 -1.90 12.64
N GLU A 224 -0.92 -1.49 11.65
CA GLU A 224 -0.22 -0.20 11.71
C GLU A 224 -1.16 0.95 11.35
N LEU A 225 -1.70 1.62 12.36
CA LEU A 225 -2.51 2.83 12.20
C LEU A 225 -1.61 4.06 12.22
N ARG A 226 -1.10 4.44 11.04
CA ARG A 226 -1.04 5.86 10.64
C ARG A 226 -0.50 5.97 9.21
N PRO A 227 -1.31 6.50 8.26
CA PRO A 227 -0.78 7.07 7.03
C PRO A 227 0.07 8.31 7.39
N LYS A 228 1.28 8.41 6.83
CA LYS A 228 2.02 9.67 6.73
C LYS A 228 2.09 10.01 5.24
N GLY A 229 1.14 10.81 4.78
CA GLY A 229 0.96 11.27 3.40
C GLY A 229 -0.34 12.07 3.32
N THR A 230 -0.42 13.07 2.45
CA THR A 230 -1.48 14.10 2.39
C THR A 230 -2.88 13.62 1.95
N SER A 231 -3.26 12.39 2.26
CA SER A 231 -4.65 11.95 2.23
C SER A 231 -5.30 12.29 3.58
N LYS A 232 -6.49 12.88 3.52
CA LYS A 232 -7.38 13.01 4.69
C LYS A 232 -7.43 11.66 5.44
N PRO A 233 -7.53 11.64 6.78
CA PRO A 233 -7.74 10.39 7.50
C PRO A 233 -8.93 9.67 6.86
N GLN A 234 -8.64 8.55 6.17
CA GLN A 234 -9.68 7.66 5.68
C GLN A 234 -10.42 7.17 6.92
N GLU A 235 -11.74 7.24 6.78
CA GLU A 235 -12.75 6.81 7.71
C GLU A 235 -12.35 5.49 8.39
N THR A 236 -12.61 5.41 9.69
CA THR A 236 -12.77 4.12 10.36
C THR A 236 -13.65 3.22 9.49
N TYR A 237 -13.07 2.24 8.81
CA TYR A 237 -13.82 1.26 8.05
C TYR A 237 -14.66 0.45 9.04
N HIS A 238 -15.94 0.82 9.13
CA HIS A 238 -16.95 0.06 9.84
C HIS A 238 -17.36 -1.11 8.96
N VAL A 239 -17.06 -2.32 9.40
CA VAL A 239 -17.71 -3.54 8.91
C VAL A 239 -18.62 -4.01 10.03
N ASP A 240 -19.94 -3.96 9.83
CA ASP A 240 -20.93 -4.28 10.86
C ASP A 240 -20.69 -5.65 11.50
N GLY A 241 -20.44 -5.67 12.81
CA GLY A 241 -20.48 -6.86 13.66
C GLY A 241 -19.17 -7.27 14.33
N VAL A 242 -17.98 -6.87 13.83
CA VAL A 242 -16.70 -7.13 14.52
C VAL A 242 -15.71 -5.98 14.25
N ARG A 243 -15.23 -5.30 15.29
CA ARG A 243 -14.08 -4.37 15.23
C ARG A 243 -12.78 -5.20 15.27
N VAL A 244 -11.65 -4.72 14.78
CA VAL A 244 -10.36 -5.39 15.09
C VAL A 244 -9.67 -4.59 16.19
N ALA A 245 -9.01 -5.27 17.14
CA ALA A 245 -8.60 -4.65 18.40
C ALA A 245 -7.57 -3.58 18.14
N MET A 246 -8.02 -2.34 18.24
CA MET A 246 -7.20 -1.21 18.63
C MET A 246 -7.54 -0.98 20.10
N LYS A 247 -6.94 -1.75 21.00
CA LYS A 247 -7.06 -1.39 22.41
C LYS A 247 -5.99 -0.36 22.72
N ASP A 248 -6.40 0.67 23.46
CA ASP A 248 -5.58 1.76 23.96
C ASP A 248 -4.19 1.26 24.31
N ALA A 249 -3.24 1.62 23.46
CA ALA A 249 -1.84 1.56 23.86
C ALA A 249 -1.73 2.38 25.16
N PRO A 250 -0.95 1.93 26.16
CA PRO A 250 -0.43 2.89 27.15
C PRO A 250 0.15 4.02 26.31
N LYS A 251 -0.38 5.26 26.42
CA LYS A 251 -0.08 6.41 25.57
C LYS A 251 1.28 6.24 24.90
N ALA A 252 1.27 5.59 23.73
CA ALA A 252 2.49 5.30 23.02
C ALA A 252 2.71 6.57 22.24
N ASP A 253 3.49 7.44 22.87
CA ASP A 253 3.84 8.77 22.39
C ASP A 253 4.17 8.71 20.89
N GLY A 254 3.66 9.69 20.16
CA GLY A 254 3.71 9.69 18.71
C GLY A 254 5.13 9.51 18.17
N LYS A 255 5.37 8.38 17.49
CA LYS A 255 6.33 8.19 16.39
C LYS A 255 7.61 9.05 16.48
N GLY A 256 8.40 8.84 17.54
CA GLY A 256 9.81 9.20 17.60
C GLY A 256 10.70 7.99 17.30
N LEU A 257 12.00 8.21 17.12
CA LEU A 257 13.00 7.15 17.17
C LEU A 257 12.97 6.52 18.58
N THR A 258 12.92 5.19 18.67
CA THR A 258 13.09 4.49 19.96
C THR A 258 14.49 4.75 20.52
N ALA A 259 14.72 4.49 21.81
CA ALA A 259 16.06 4.60 22.38
C ALA A 259 17.08 3.71 21.63
N GLU A 260 16.66 2.50 21.25
CA GLU A 260 17.45 1.57 20.41
C GLU A 260 17.74 2.17 19.04
N ASP A 261 16.74 2.79 18.37
CA ASP A 261 16.96 3.43 17.07
C ASP A 261 17.91 4.64 17.16
N GLN A 262 17.85 5.39 18.27
CA GLN A 262 18.75 6.53 18.51
C GLN A 262 20.19 6.07 18.72
N GLU A 263 20.40 4.99 19.47
CA GLU A 263 21.71 4.38 19.68
C GLU A 263 22.26 3.82 18.36
N ALA A 264 21.44 3.08 17.61
CA ALA A 264 21.78 2.57 16.28
C ALA A 264 22.12 3.71 15.30
N LEU A 265 21.41 4.83 15.34
CA LEU A 265 21.74 6.01 14.52
C LEU A 265 23.06 6.66 14.94
N ALA A 266 23.37 6.70 16.24
CA ALA A 266 24.64 7.21 16.73
C ALA A 266 25.82 6.31 16.28
N GLU A 267 25.63 4.98 16.29
CA GLU A 267 26.60 4.04 15.75
C GLU A 267 26.74 4.16 14.23
N ALA A 268 25.62 4.24 13.51
CA ALA A 268 25.58 4.48 12.07
C ALA A 268 26.31 5.77 11.69
N ARG A 269 26.17 6.85 12.49
CA ARG A 269 26.92 8.11 12.30
C ARG A 269 28.42 7.87 12.32
N LYS A 270 28.94 7.14 13.31
CA LYS A 270 30.39 6.83 13.41
C LYS A 270 30.88 6.06 12.18
N VAL A 271 30.11 5.06 11.72
CA VAL A 271 30.46 4.25 10.54
C VAL A 271 30.42 5.09 9.25
N ILE A 272 29.41 5.95 9.09
CA ILE A 272 29.29 6.84 7.93
C ILE A 272 30.42 7.88 7.94
N GLU A 273 30.72 8.49 9.08
CA GLU A 273 31.83 9.44 9.23
C GLU A 273 33.19 8.77 8.98
N SER A 274 33.41 7.54 9.47
CA SER A 274 34.63 6.78 9.15
C SER A 274 34.77 6.53 7.65
N CYS A 275 33.67 6.19 6.96
CA CYS A 275 33.67 5.99 5.51
C CYS A 275 33.96 7.28 4.72
N PHE A 276 33.27 8.39 5.03
CA PHE A 276 33.31 9.60 4.19
C PHE A 276 34.29 10.66 4.67
N SER A 277 34.65 10.67 5.95
CA SER A 277 35.57 11.63 6.57
C SER A 277 36.89 11.01 6.99
N GLY A 278 36.93 9.71 7.31
CA GLY A 278 38.15 8.98 7.69
C GLY A 278 39.23 8.92 6.60
N SER A 279 40.47 8.70 7.03
CA SER A 279 41.65 8.57 6.16
C SER A 279 42.49 7.37 6.64
N GLY A 280 43.02 6.56 5.72
CA GLY A 280 43.86 5.39 6.04
C GLY A 280 43.15 4.03 5.94
N SER A 281 43.85 2.95 6.29
CA SER A 281 43.37 1.56 6.15
C SER A 281 42.22 1.18 7.09
N GLU A 282 41.97 1.98 8.12
CA GLU A 282 40.87 1.77 9.08
C GLU A 282 39.54 2.40 8.63
N SER A 283 39.54 3.18 7.53
CA SER A 283 38.31 3.76 6.99
C SER A 283 37.41 2.68 6.41
N VAL A 284 36.11 2.77 6.69
CA VAL A 284 35.11 1.82 6.17
C VAL A 284 35.02 1.93 4.64
N ASP A 285 35.18 0.82 3.92
CA ASP A 285 35.01 0.78 2.46
C ASP A 285 33.55 1.16 2.11
N PRO A 286 33.32 2.13 1.21
CA PRO A 286 31.98 2.46 0.70
C PRO A 286 31.17 1.26 0.20
N LYS A 287 31.80 0.17 -0.24
CA LYS A 287 31.10 -1.06 -0.65
C LYS A 287 30.42 -1.77 0.51
N GLU A 288 31.05 -1.80 1.69
CA GLU A 288 30.56 -2.49 2.88
C GLU A 288 29.53 -1.68 3.66
N LEU A 289 29.48 -0.37 3.45
CA LEU A 289 28.64 0.55 4.23
C LEU A 289 27.16 0.12 4.28
N GLY A 290 26.60 -0.35 3.17
CA GLY A 290 25.21 -0.81 3.15
C GLY A 290 24.96 -2.02 4.05
N THR A 291 25.90 -2.97 4.09
CA THR A 291 25.83 -4.17 4.92
C THR A 291 26.00 -3.82 6.39
N ARG A 292 27.01 -3.00 6.73
CA ARG A 292 27.23 -2.55 8.10
C ARG A 292 26.04 -1.78 8.67
N LEU A 293 25.41 -0.91 7.88
CA LEU A 293 24.19 -0.24 8.31
C LEU A 293 23.05 -1.23 8.56
N ALA A 294 22.87 -2.23 7.71
CA ALA A 294 21.84 -3.26 7.93
C ALA A 294 22.11 -4.10 9.20
N GLU A 295 23.38 -4.36 9.52
CA GLU A 295 23.80 -5.03 10.76
C GLU A 295 23.50 -4.17 11.99
N ILE A 296 23.84 -2.87 11.97
CA ILE A 296 23.59 -1.91 13.06
C ILE A 296 22.10 -1.81 13.39
N PHE A 297 21.25 -1.66 12.37
CA PHE A 297 19.79 -1.60 12.58
C PHE A 297 19.16 -2.98 12.79
N GLY A 298 19.95 -4.07 12.65
CA GLY A 298 19.46 -5.43 12.72
C GLY A 298 18.33 -5.69 11.73
N MET A 299 18.31 -5.03 10.56
CA MET A 299 17.27 -5.20 9.54
C MET A 299 17.75 -4.69 8.18
N GLY A 300 17.23 -5.28 7.10
CA GLY A 300 17.53 -4.83 5.75
C GLY A 300 17.04 -3.40 5.49
N LYS A 301 17.67 -2.71 4.53
CA LYS A 301 17.41 -1.27 4.29
C LYS A 301 16.00 -0.96 3.82
N GLU A 302 15.35 -1.93 3.20
CA GLU A 302 13.95 -1.91 2.78
C GLU A 302 12.97 -1.90 3.97
N LEU A 303 13.47 -2.14 5.19
CA LEU A 303 12.69 -2.21 6.43
C LEU A 303 12.85 -0.95 7.29
N TRP A 304 13.80 -0.08 6.94
CA TRP A 304 14.06 1.13 7.70
C TRP A 304 12.84 2.04 7.70
N SER A 305 12.38 2.39 8.91
CA SER A 305 11.26 3.31 9.10
C SER A 305 11.61 4.71 8.61
N MET A 306 10.59 5.52 8.30
CA MET A 306 10.79 6.92 7.87
C MET A 306 11.67 7.74 8.84
N PRO A 307 11.49 7.68 10.17
CA PRO A 307 12.41 8.35 11.10
C PRO A 307 13.86 7.91 10.96
N ILE A 308 14.14 6.60 10.82
CA ILE A 308 15.50 6.08 10.59
C ILE A 308 16.06 6.59 9.26
N LEU A 309 15.26 6.49 8.18
CA LEU A 309 15.65 6.99 6.87
C LEU A 309 16.01 8.47 6.92
N ARG A 310 15.23 9.30 7.63
CA ARG A 310 15.51 10.74 7.74
C ARG A 310 16.69 11.06 8.66
N GLY A 311 16.87 10.32 9.76
CA GLY A 311 18.07 10.41 10.59
C GLY A 311 19.35 10.08 9.80
N LEU A 312 19.33 8.99 9.03
CA LEU A 312 20.44 8.63 8.13
C LEU A 312 20.65 9.67 7.03
N ALA A 313 19.59 10.22 6.45
CA ALA A 313 19.70 11.29 5.47
C ALA A 313 20.46 12.50 6.03
N ASP A 314 20.15 12.92 7.27
CA ASP A 314 20.84 14.04 7.91
C ASP A 314 22.33 13.77 8.09
N ILE A 315 22.70 12.57 8.55
CA ILE A 315 24.10 12.15 8.67
C ILE A 315 24.81 12.18 7.31
N PHE A 316 24.19 11.62 6.26
CA PHE A 316 24.78 11.64 4.92
C PHE A 316 24.97 13.06 4.39
N LEU A 317 24.02 13.97 4.67
CA LEU A 317 24.11 15.36 4.26
C LEU A 317 25.25 16.11 4.96
N ASP A 318 25.57 15.77 6.21
CA ASP A 318 26.68 16.36 6.93
C ASP A 318 28.04 15.94 6.35
N VAL A 319 28.15 14.69 5.86
CA VAL A 319 29.38 14.18 5.21
C VAL A 319 29.42 14.41 3.69
N LYS A 320 28.56 15.28 3.14
CA LYS A 320 28.40 15.54 1.69
C LYS A 320 29.72 15.75 0.95
N GLN A 321 30.72 16.42 1.55
CA GLN A 321 32.00 16.68 0.86
C GLN A 321 32.85 15.41 0.67
N GLY A 322 32.71 14.42 1.56
CA GLY A 322 33.42 13.14 1.47
C GLY A 322 33.11 12.34 0.20
N ARG A 323 31.98 12.64 -0.47
CA ARG A 323 31.62 12.04 -1.76
C ARG A 323 32.71 12.23 -2.83
N LYS A 324 33.50 13.30 -2.76
CA LYS A 324 34.50 13.67 -3.77
C LYS A 324 35.80 12.84 -3.66
N LYS A 325 35.97 12.02 -2.62
CA LYS A 325 37.20 11.25 -2.36
C LYS A 325 37.52 10.23 -3.45
N SER A 326 36.53 9.46 -3.90
CA SER A 326 36.72 8.50 -4.99
C SER A 326 35.39 8.22 -5.71
N LEU A 327 35.46 7.54 -6.86
CA LEU A 327 34.28 7.08 -7.59
C LEU A 327 33.32 6.26 -6.71
N MET A 328 33.87 5.38 -5.85
CA MET A 328 33.07 4.53 -4.97
C MET A 328 32.35 5.34 -3.88
N HIS A 329 33.02 6.35 -3.32
CA HIS A 329 32.38 7.26 -2.37
C HIS A 329 31.25 8.04 -3.03
N GLU A 330 31.49 8.61 -4.22
CA GLU A 330 30.47 9.37 -4.94
C GLU A 330 29.24 8.50 -5.26
N ALA A 331 29.47 7.32 -5.83
CA ALA A 331 28.41 6.38 -6.17
C ALA A 331 27.61 5.94 -4.94
N ARG A 332 28.30 5.57 -3.85
CA ARG A 332 27.65 5.10 -2.62
C ARG A 332 26.87 6.23 -1.94
N TRP A 333 27.42 7.44 -1.89
CA TRP A 333 26.77 8.59 -1.29
C TRP A 333 25.45 8.92 -2.00
N PHE A 334 25.46 9.04 -3.32
CA PHE A 334 24.22 9.29 -4.09
C PHE A 334 23.20 8.16 -3.91
N ASN A 335 23.67 6.90 -3.89
CA ASN A 335 22.80 5.75 -3.72
C ASN A 335 22.07 5.77 -2.36
N LEU A 336 22.80 5.86 -1.26
CA LEU A 336 22.23 5.78 0.09
C LEU A 336 21.51 7.06 0.49
N THR A 337 22.04 8.24 0.16
CA THR A 337 21.36 9.52 0.44
C THR A 337 20.03 9.60 -0.30
N GLY A 338 20.02 9.26 -1.60
CA GLY A 338 18.78 9.26 -2.39
C GLY A 338 17.78 8.22 -1.90
N PHE A 339 18.25 7.07 -1.40
CA PHE A 339 17.40 6.09 -0.73
C PHE A 339 16.79 6.69 0.54
N CYS A 340 17.60 7.24 1.43
CA CYS A 340 17.17 7.81 2.72
C CYS A 340 16.24 9.04 2.59
N MET A 341 16.36 9.80 1.49
CA MET A 341 15.58 11.01 1.26
C MET A 341 14.29 10.79 0.45
N ARG A 342 14.04 9.61 -0.12
CA ARG A 342 12.88 9.38 -1.00
C ARG A 342 11.53 9.64 -0.29
N PRO A 343 10.49 10.13 -0.97
CA PRO A 343 10.47 10.66 -2.34
C PRO A 343 10.99 12.12 -2.48
N GLY A 344 11.63 12.67 -1.45
CA GLY A 344 12.06 14.07 -1.33
C GLY A 344 11.08 14.94 -0.53
N PHE A 345 9.99 14.36 -0.02
CA PHE A 345 8.98 15.02 0.81
C PHE A 345 8.31 13.99 1.75
N GLY A 346 7.49 14.47 2.68
CA GLY A 346 6.71 13.64 3.61
C GLY A 346 7.14 13.78 5.07
N ASP A 347 8.36 14.24 5.33
CA ASP A 347 8.84 14.66 6.65
C ASP A 347 8.90 16.19 6.75
N PRO A 348 8.57 16.81 7.90
CA PRO A 348 8.59 18.28 8.06
C PRO A 348 9.94 18.94 7.73
N ALA A 349 11.07 18.23 7.91
CA ALA A 349 12.40 18.75 7.61
C ALA A 349 12.85 18.48 6.16
N ASP A 350 12.07 17.76 5.35
CA ASP A 350 12.43 17.47 3.96
C ASP A 350 12.65 18.72 3.08
N PRO A 351 11.85 19.81 3.19
CA PRO A 351 12.14 21.04 2.44
C PRO A 351 13.54 21.61 2.74
N TRP A 352 14.03 21.44 3.97
CA TRP A 352 15.38 21.86 4.36
C TRP A 352 16.45 20.91 3.82
N ARG A 353 16.23 19.59 3.88
CA ARG A 353 17.13 18.60 3.26
C ARG A 353 17.24 18.82 1.74
N MET A 354 16.12 19.13 1.08
CA MET A 354 16.08 19.45 -0.34
C MET A 354 16.89 20.71 -0.66
N LYS A 355 16.86 21.74 0.21
CA LYS A 355 17.73 22.92 0.09
C LYS A 355 19.22 22.57 0.19
N LYS A 356 19.62 21.60 1.03
CA LYS A 356 21.02 21.14 1.14
C LYS A 356 21.52 20.41 -0.10
N VAL A 357 20.66 19.62 -0.76
CA VAL A 357 21.05 18.85 -1.96
C VAL A 357 20.90 19.63 -3.26
N TRP A 358 20.01 20.62 -3.32
CA TRP A 358 19.79 21.40 -4.54
C TRP A 358 21.05 22.01 -5.17
N PRO A 359 22.01 22.58 -4.39
CA PRO A 359 23.29 23.07 -4.94
C PRO A 359 24.07 22.03 -5.76
N LEU A 360 23.86 20.72 -5.50
CA LEU A 360 24.49 19.65 -6.29
C LEU A 360 24.16 19.78 -7.77
N SER A 361 22.94 20.21 -8.13
CA SER A 361 22.51 20.37 -9.53
C SER A 361 23.39 21.34 -10.32
N PHE A 362 24.06 22.27 -9.64
CA PHE A 362 25.03 23.20 -10.23
C PHE A 362 26.47 22.72 -10.06
N GLU A 363 26.81 22.12 -8.92
CA GLU A 363 28.16 21.54 -8.68
C GLU A 363 28.49 20.39 -9.64
N GLY A 364 27.49 19.58 -10.00
CA GLY A 364 27.65 18.38 -10.82
C GLY A 364 28.41 17.23 -10.13
N LEU A 365 28.83 16.29 -10.96
CA LEU A 365 29.57 15.09 -10.57
C LEU A 365 31.08 15.34 -10.53
N ALA A 366 31.75 14.86 -9.48
CA ALA A 366 33.21 14.85 -9.41
C ALA A 366 33.81 13.88 -10.44
N ASN A 367 33.18 12.71 -10.63
CA ASN A 367 33.63 11.68 -11.56
C ASN A 367 32.77 11.61 -12.83
N VAL A 368 32.38 12.74 -13.42
CA VAL A 368 31.44 12.82 -14.56
C VAL A 368 31.79 11.91 -15.76
N ARG A 369 33.07 11.61 -15.99
CA ARG A 369 33.51 10.73 -17.09
C ARG A 369 33.17 9.25 -16.83
N LYS A 370 32.99 8.84 -15.58
CA LYS A 370 32.70 7.46 -15.19
C LYS A 370 31.20 7.18 -15.25
N LEU A 371 30.82 6.10 -15.92
CA LEU A 371 29.42 5.72 -16.11
C LEU A 371 28.70 5.52 -14.78
N GLU A 372 29.29 4.77 -13.84
CA GLU A 372 28.70 4.49 -12.52
C GLU A 372 28.26 5.76 -11.78
N ALA A 373 29.09 6.81 -11.79
CA ALA A 373 28.75 8.09 -11.17
C ALA A 373 27.52 8.74 -11.83
N ARG A 374 27.44 8.70 -13.16
CA ARG A 374 26.28 9.21 -13.92
C ARG A 374 25.02 8.39 -13.67
N LEU A 375 25.13 7.07 -13.53
CA LEU A 375 23.98 6.22 -13.19
C LEU A 375 23.43 6.56 -11.81
N GLN A 376 24.28 6.65 -10.78
CA GLN A 376 23.85 6.98 -9.42
C GLN A 376 23.30 8.40 -9.31
N TRP A 377 23.80 9.36 -10.11
CA TRP A 377 23.24 10.70 -10.22
C TRP A 377 21.76 10.68 -10.64
N TRP A 378 21.43 9.99 -11.73
CA TRP A 378 20.06 9.90 -12.21
C TRP A 378 19.17 9.13 -11.24
N ILE A 379 19.68 8.07 -10.61
CA ILE A 379 18.95 7.33 -9.57
C ILE A 379 18.65 8.23 -8.36
N PHE A 380 19.61 9.05 -7.92
CA PHE A 380 19.43 9.99 -6.83
C PHE A 380 18.31 11.00 -7.16
N TRP A 381 18.42 11.71 -8.28
CA TRP A 381 17.42 12.72 -8.65
C TRP A 381 16.05 12.11 -8.90
N ARG A 382 15.98 10.89 -9.47
CA ARG A 382 14.73 10.13 -9.60
C ARG A 382 14.07 9.89 -8.24
N ARG A 383 14.84 9.47 -7.24
CA ARG A 383 14.31 9.15 -5.90
C ARG A 383 13.81 10.38 -5.14
N VAL A 384 14.38 11.56 -5.38
CA VAL A 384 14.01 12.80 -4.66
C VAL A 384 13.17 13.77 -5.51
N ALA A 385 12.75 13.36 -6.72
CA ALA A 385 12.07 14.24 -7.67
C ALA A 385 10.78 14.86 -7.12
N GLY A 386 10.07 14.13 -6.24
CA GLY A 386 8.85 14.62 -5.58
C GLY A 386 9.07 15.84 -4.69
N GLY A 387 10.28 15.96 -4.11
CA GLY A 387 10.68 17.11 -3.30
C GLY A 387 11.03 18.36 -4.11
N LEU A 388 11.15 18.26 -5.43
CA LEU A 388 11.55 19.37 -6.29
C LEU A 388 10.37 20.27 -6.66
N GLY A 389 10.59 21.58 -6.60
CA GLY A 389 9.67 22.58 -7.17
C GLY A 389 9.60 22.53 -8.69
N THR A 390 8.59 23.19 -9.27
CA THR A 390 8.38 23.26 -10.72
C THR A 390 9.61 23.81 -11.47
N GLY A 391 10.21 24.89 -10.98
CA GLY A 391 11.42 25.46 -11.59
C GLY A 391 12.63 24.51 -11.54
N GLN A 392 12.78 23.80 -10.42
CA GLN A 392 13.87 22.83 -10.23
C GLN A 392 13.73 21.61 -11.15
N GLN A 393 12.51 21.07 -11.29
CA GLN A 393 12.24 19.99 -12.24
C GLN A 393 12.49 20.44 -13.69
N ASN A 394 12.07 21.64 -14.06
CA ASN A 394 12.34 22.22 -15.39
C ASN A 394 13.84 22.37 -15.67
N GLN A 395 14.62 22.84 -14.68
CA GLN A 395 16.06 22.98 -14.82
C GLN A 395 16.74 21.63 -15.05
N LEU A 396 16.41 20.60 -14.26
CA LEU A 396 16.97 19.26 -14.47
C LEU A 396 16.48 18.64 -15.79
N TYR A 397 15.21 18.86 -16.16
CA TYR A 397 14.67 18.42 -17.44
C TYR A 397 15.45 19.02 -18.62
N SER A 398 15.86 20.29 -18.55
CA SER A 398 16.63 20.93 -19.62
C SER A 398 17.92 20.17 -19.96
N SER A 399 18.57 19.57 -18.94
CA SER A 399 19.81 18.80 -19.11
C SER A 399 19.61 17.47 -19.84
N ILE A 400 18.41 16.86 -19.76
CA ILE A 400 18.09 15.58 -20.40
C ILE A 400 17.29 15.76 -21.69
N SER A 401 16.60 16.90 -21.86
CA SER A 401 15.68 17.15 -22.98
C SER A 401 16.34 17.04 -24.35
N GLN A 402 17.57 17.56 -24.51
CA GLN A 402 18.31 17.51 -25.77
C GLN A 402 18.72 16.09 -26.18
N VAL A 403 18.82 15.20 -25.19
CA VAL A 403 19.24 13.82 -25.36
C VAL A 403 18.04 12.92 -25.59
N LEU A 404 16.99 13.09 -24.79
CA LEU A 404 15.78 12.28 -24.88
C LEU A 404 14.90 12.70 -26.04
N VAL A 405 14.71 14.00 -26.26
CA VAL A 405 13.85 14.59 -27.30
C VAL A 405 14.71 15.42 -28.28
N PRO A 406 15.52 14.76 -29.13
CA PRO A 406 16.32 15.47 -30.11
C PRO A 406 15.40 16.21 -31.09
N SER A 407 15.51 17.54 -31.14
CA SER A 407 14.65 18.37 -31.99
C SER A 407 14.77 17.95 -33.45
N ALA A 408 13.64 17.63 -34.09
CA ALA A 408 13.55 17.25 -35.50
C ALA A 408 13.90 18.39 -36.48
N LYS A 409 14.14 19.62 -36.00
CA LYS A 409 14.50 20.77 -36.84
C LYS A 409 15.93 20.60 -37.40
N LYS A 410 16.02 19.93 -38.55
CA LYS A 410 17.16 19.84 -39.49
C LYS A 410 17.67 21.19 -40.04
N GLY A 411 17.24 22.34 -39.50
CA GLY A 411 17.38 23.65 -40.14
C GLY A 411 17.99 24.74 -39.27
N ARG A 412 19.17 24.51 -38.67
CA ARG A 412 20.20 25.54 -38.41
C ARG A 412 21.39 24.85 -37.73
N ARG A 413 22.51 24.76 -38.43
CA ARG A 413 23.82 24.37 -37.87
C ARG A 413 24.23 25.42 -36.82
N LYS A 414 23.70 25.34 -35.59
CA LYS A 414 24.44 25.84 -34.43
C LYS A 414 25.57 24.84 -34.19
N LYS A 415 26.82 25.34 -34.07
CA LYS A 415 28.02 24.54 -33.80
C LYS A 415 27.67 23.42 -32.82
N LYS A 416 27.73 22.17 -33.28
CA LYS A 416 27.48 21.00 -32.45
C LYS A 416 28.49 21.03 -31.30
N ALA A 417 28.09 21.56 -30.14
CA ALA A 417 28.70 21.10 -28.91
C ALA A 417 28.61 19.57 -28.97
N LYS A 418 29.73 18.87 -28.75
CA LYS A 418 29.78 17.41 -28.73
C LYS A 418 28.86 16.94 -27.59
N LEU A 419 27.57 16.85 -27.86
CA LEU A 419 26.59 16.38 -26.90
C LEU A 419 26.94 14.92 -26.66
N PHE A 420 27.38 14.61 -25.44
CA PHE A 420 27.76 13.27 -25.05
C PHE A 420 26.54 12.36 -25.27
N LYS A 421 26.62 11.44 -26.25
CA LYS A 421 25.52 10.51 -26.52
C LYS A 421 25.55 9.46 -25.40
N PRO A 422 24.52 9.39 -24.53
CA PRO A 422 24.55 8.44 -23.44
C PRO A 422 24.56 7.02 -23.99
N VAL A 423 25.25 6.13 -23.27
CA VAL A 423 25.12 4.69 -23.48
C VAL A 423 23.69 4.23 -23.12
N PRO A 424 23.20 3.10 -23.64
CA PRO A 424 21.81 2.68 -23.41
C PRO A 424 21.40 2.59 -21.94
N GLU A 425 22.31 2.16 -21.06
CA GLU A 425 22.06 2.08 -19.61
C GLU A 425 21.86 3.45 -18.95
N GLU A 426 22.61 4.46 -19.40
CA GLU A 426 22.45 5.84 -18.92
C GLU A 426 21.14 6.45 -19.47
N ALA A 427 20.85 6.22 -20.76
CA ALA A 427 19.59 6.65 -21.36
C ALA A 427 18.37 6.05 -20.65
N ARG A 428 18.46 4.77 -20.24
CA ARG A 428 17.45 4.11 -19.40
C ARG A 428 17.20 4.87 -18.10
N GLN A 429 18.25 5.25 -17.36
CA GLN A 429 18.08 6.00 -16.11
C GLN A 429 17.50 7.41 -16.34
N MET A 430 17.88 8.07 -17.44
CA MET A 430 17.31 9.38 -17.82
C MET A 430 15.80 9.27 -18.10
N TRP A 431 15.33 8.21 -18.76
CA TRP A 431 13.89 7.95 -18.95
C TRP A 431 13.16 7.68 -17.64
N LEU A 432 13.73 6.84 -16.77
CA LEU A 432 13.16 6.59 -15.44
C LEU A 432 13.11 7.87 -14.59
N PHE A 433 14.11 8.74 -14.70
CA PHE A 433 14.09 10.05 -14.08
C PHE A 433 13.01 10.95 -14.67
N ALA A 434 12.90 11.04 -16.01
CA ALA A 434 11.86 11.83 -16.69
C ALA A 434 10.44 11.39 -16.31
N GLY A 435 10.21 10.08 -16.15
CA GLY A 435 8.94 9.54 -15.65
C GLY A 435 8.55 10.02 -14.26
N ASN A 436 9.51 10.47 -13.45
CA ASN A 436 9.28 11.01 -12.12
C ASN A 436 9.20 12.54 -12.11
N LEU A 437 9.12 13.25 -13.24
CA LEU A 437 9.00 14.72 -13.27
C LEU A 437 7.54 15.15 -13.47
N GLU A 438 6.70 14.97 -12.45
CA GLU A 438 5.26 15.17 -12.57
C GLU A 438 4.84 16.66 -12.66
N ARG A 439 5.74 17.61 -12.35
CA ARG A 439 5.45 19.05 -12.37
C ARG A 439 5.86 19.74 -13.67
N LEU A 440 6.37 19.00 -14.66
CA LEU A 440 6.67 19.54 -15.99
C LEU A 440 5.41 20.09 -16.67
N GLU A 441 5.64 21.06 -17.55
CA GLU A 441 4.61 21.60 -18.44
C GLU A 441 4.06 20.50 -19.34
N VAL A 442 2.79 20.64 -19.73
CA VAL A 442 2.08 19.62 -20.52
C VAL A 442 2.79 19.38 -21.84
N GLU A 443 3.29 20.42 -22.49
CA GLU A 443 4.01 20.36 -23.77
C GLU A 443 5.28 19.52 -23.67
N GLN A 444 6.01 19.64 -22.56
CA GLN A 444 7.24 18.88 -22.32
C GLN A 444 6.93 17.40 -22.09
N LYS A 445 5.87 17.10 -21.33
CA LYS A 445 5.37 15.73 -21.14
C LYS A 445 4.88 15.13 -22.45
N VAL A 446 4.20 15.93 -23.28
CA VAL A 446 3.74 15.49 -24.60
C VAL A 446 4.93 15.09 -25.47
N ALA A 447 5.95 15.95 -25.55
CA ALA A 447 7.15 15.67 -26.32
C ALA A 447 7.92 14.43 -25.83
N LEU A 448 7.98 14.23 -24.51
CA LEU A 448 8.55 13.01 -23.92
C LEU A 448 7.76 11.76 -24.29
N GLY A 449 6.43 11.79 -24.22
CA GLY A 449 5.60 10.64 -24.55
C GLY A 449 5.64 10.29 -26.04
N ASP A 450 5.56 11.29 -26.92
CA ASP A 450 5.69 11.11 -28.37
C ASP A 450 7.02 10.39 -28.70
N GLN A 451 8.09 10.84 -28.08
CA GLN A 451 9.43 10.29 -28.29
C GLN A 451 9.61 8.91 -27.64
N ALA A 452 8.96 8.63 -26.51
CA ALA A 452 8.97 7.31 -25.88
C ALA A 452 8.30 6.27 -26.79
N VAL A 453 7.13 6.59 -27.35
CA VAL A 453 6.43 5.72 -28.32
C VAL A 453 7.27 5.50 -29.57
N ALA A 454 7.85 6.57 -30.14
CA ALA A 454 8.69 6.47 -31.34
C ALA A 454 9.98 5.67 -31.12
N SER A 455 10.55 5.71 -29.91
CA SER A 455 11.80 5.02 -29.56
C SER A 455 11.59 3.56 -29.13
N TYR A 456 10.36 3.18 -28.77
CA TYR A 456 10.01 1.85 -28.27
C TYR A 456 10.57 0.68 -29.09
N PRO A 457 10.37 0.60 -30.43
CA PRO A 457 10.81 -0.57 -31.19
C PRO A 457 12.33 -0.78 -31.18
N LYS A 458 13.11 0.30 -31.06
CA LYS A 458 14.58 0.29 -31.12
C LYS A 458 15.25 0.29 -29.74
N SER A 459 14.47 0.38 -28.66
CA SER A 459 15.01 0.45 -27.30
C SER A 459 15.45 -0.92 -26.80
N SER A 460 16.63 -0.99 -26.17
CA SER A 460 17.10 -2.19 -25.44
C SER A 460 16.50 -2.30 -24.03
N PHE A 461 15.78 -1.27 -23.56
CA PHE A 461 15.17 -1.17 -22.22
C PHE A 461 13.65 -0.94 -22.31
N LYS A 462 12.97 -1.75 -23.14
CA LYS A 462 11.53 -1.59 -23.46
C LYS A 462 10.62 -1.51 -22.22
N LYS A 463 10.85 -2.37 -21.22
CA LYS A 463 10.06 -2.40 -19.98
C LYS A 463 10.14 -1.10 -19.19
N ASP A 464 11.35 -0.55 -19.02
CA ASP A 464 11.57 0.71 -18.30
C ASP A 464 11.03 1.92 -19.09
N LEU A 465 11.08 1.86 -20.43
CA LEU A 465 10.50 2.90 -21.28
C LEU A 465 8.97 2.92 -21.20
N LEU A 466 8.32 1.74 -21.18
CA LEU A 466 6.89 1.63 -20.93
C LEU A 466 6.53 2.14 -19.52
N TRP A 467 7.34 1.81 -18.52
CA TRP A 467 7.15 2.36 -17.16
C TRP A 467 7.22 3.89 -17.16
N ALA A 468 8.24 4.48 -17.80
CA ALA A 468 8.39 5.93 -17.88
C ALA A 468 7.21 6.59 -18.61
N LEU A 469 6.80 6.03 -19.75
CA LEU A 469 5.64 6.51 -20.52
C LEU A 469 4.36 6.46 -19.67
N GLY A 470 4.12 5.36 -18.97
CA GLY A 470 2.97 5.19 -18.09
C GLY A 470 2.89 6.25 -17.00
N ARG A 471 4.05 6.66 -16.45
CA ARG A 471 4.13 7.72 -15.43
C ARG A 471 3.97 9.12 -16.02
N ILE A 472 4.55 9.38 -17.20
CA ILE A 472 4.39 10.65 -17.93
C ILE A 472 2.91 10.90 -18.28
N GLY A 473 2.22 9.86 -18.75
CA GLY A 473 0.81 9.91 -19.16
C GLY A 473 -0.19 9.63 -18.05
N ALA A 474 0.23 9.46 -16.80
CA ALA A 474 -0.64 9.03 -15.70
C ALA A 474 -1.86 9.95 -15.50
N ARG A 475 -3.06 9.37 -15.34
CA ARG A 475 -4.30 10.13 -15.04
C ARG A 475 -4.35 10.64 -13.61
N VAL A 476 -3.78 9.86 -12.70
CA VAL A 476 -3.66 10.16 -11.27
C VAL A 476 -2.17 10.35 -10.94
N PRO A 477 -1.65 11.60 -10.94
CA PRO A 477 -0.29 11.89 -10.50
C PRO A 477 -0.12 11.57 -9.01
N LEU A 478 1.09 11.21 -8.58
CA LEU A 478 1.36 10.91 -7.16
C LEU A 478 1.53 12.19 -6.32
N TYR A 479 2.11 13.23 -6.90
CA TYR A 479 2.44 14.48 -6.20
C TYR A 479 2.39 15.72 -7.11
N GLY A 480 2.30 15.54 -8.43
CA GLY A 480 2.10 16.60 -9.41
C GLY A 480 0.65 17.10 -9.39
N PRO A 481 0.41 18.37 -9.74
CA PRO A 481 -0.93 18.90 -9.77
C PRO A 481 -1.73 18.39 -10.98
N ALA A 482 -3.05 18.25 -10.82
CA ALA A 482 -3.95 17.67 -11.82
C ALA A 482 -3.93 18.44 -13.16
N ASN A 483 -3.65 19.74 -13.15
CA ASN A 483 -3.53 20.58 -14.35
C ASN A 483 -2.25 20.29 -15.18
N ARG A 484 -1.36 19.41 -14.73
CA ARG A 484 -0.19 18.93 -15.48
C ARG A 484 -0.39 17.55 -16.09
N VAL A 485 -1.60 17.00 -15.98
CA VAL A 485 -1.94 15.74 -16.62
C VAL A 485 -2.05 15.95 -18.13
N VAL A 486 -1.44 15.05 -18.90
CA VAL A 486 -1.42 15.13 -20.37
C VAL A 486 -2.85 15.02 -20.92
N PRO A 487 -3.28 15.82 -21.91
CA PRO A 487 -4.62 15.74 -22.48
C PRO A 487 -4.99 14.32 -22.97
N PRO A 488 -6.25 13.88 -22.81
CA PRO A 488 -6.70 12.55 -23.24
C PRO A 488 -6.40 12.26 -24.71
N SER A 489 -6.58 13.23 -25.60
CA SER A 489 -6.33 13.09 -27.04
C SER A 489 -4.89 12.70 -27.37
N LYS A 490 -3.91 13.21 -26.61
CA LYS A 490 -2.49 12.86 -26.78
C LYS A 490 -2.20 11.45 -26.28
N VAL A 491 -2.78 11.06 -25.14
CA VAL A 491 -2.64 9.71 -24.60
C VAL A 491 -3.25 8.66 -25.53
N VAL A 492 -4.44 8.93 -26.08
CA VAL A 492 -5.06 8.04 -27.08
C VAL A 492 -4.12 7.86 -28.28
N GLY A 493 -3.53 8.95 -28.79
CA GLY A 493 -2.54 8.87 -29.86
C GLY A 493 -1.32 8.01 -29.53
N TRP A 494 -0.84 8.04 -28.28
CA TRP A 494 0.26 7.18 -27.83
C TRP A 494 -0.14 5.70 -27.78
N LEU A 495 -1.33 5.41 -27.28
CA LEU A 495 -1.86 4.05 -27.21
C LEU A 495 -2.07 3.47 -28.60
N GLU A 496 -2.61 4.25 -29.55
CA GLU A 496 -2.70 3.87 -30.96
C GLU A 496 -1.32 3.67 -31.62
N GLY A 497 -0.32 4.45 -31.20
CA GLY A 497 1.07 4.24 -31.61
C GLY A 497 1.65 2.92 -31.08
N LEU A 498 1.35 2.57 -29.84
CA LEU A 498 1.79 1.31 -29.21
C LEU A 498 1.11 0.08 -29.80
N LYS A 499 -0.18 0.16 -30.17
CA LYS A 499 -0.95 -0.93 -30.80
C LYS A 499 -0.30 -1.49 -32.07
N LYS A 500 0.60 -0.73 -32.72
CA LYS A 500 1.32 -1.15 -33.93
C LYS A 500 2.44 -2.16 -33.68
N TYR A 501 2.73 -2.50 -32.42
CA TYR A 501 3.84 -3.37 -32.05
C TYR A 501 3.36 -4.63 -31.33
N GLU A 502 4.15 -5.70 -31.44
CA GLU A 502 3.93 -6.92 -30.66
C GLU A 502 4.58 -6.83 -29.27
N PHE A 503 3.87 -7.34 -28.25
CA PHE A 503 4.31 -7.35 -26.87
C PHE A 503 4.35 -8.80 -26.36
N LYS A 504 5.53 -9.42 -26.42
CA LYS A 504 5.71 -10.81 -25.96
C LYS A 504 6.15 -10.85 -24.50
N LYS A 505 7.37 -10.38 -24.21
CA LYS A 505 7.98 -10.45 -22.87
C LYS A 505 7.66 -9.23 -22.01
N GLU A 506 7.06 -8.20 -22.61
CA GLU A 506 6.78 -6.89 -22.03
C GLU A 506 5.32 -6.73 -21.59
N LEU A 507 4.47 -7.73 -21.79
CA LEU A 507 3.03 -7.64 -21.51
C LEU A 507 2.71 -7.10 -20.11
N PRO A 508 3.34 -7.54 -19.00
CA PRO A 508 3.07 -6.96 -17.68
C PRO A 508 3.42 -5.46 -17.59
N ALA A 509 4.51 -5.04 -18.24
CA ALA A 509 4.94 -3.64 -18.26
C ALA A 509 4.01 -2.79 -19.15
N LEU A 510 3.51 -3.36 -20.25
CA LEU A 510 2.50 -2.73 -21.09
C LEU A 510 1.21 -2.52 -20.31
N ILE A 511 0.68 -3.57 -19.65
CA ILE A 511 -0.55 -3.48 -18.85
C ILE A 511 -0.42 -2.34 -17.82
N GLY A 512 0.67 -2.32 -17.03
CA GLY A 512 0.89 -1.24 -16.06
C GLY A 512 0.99 0.15 -16.69
N CYS A 513 1.65 0.28 -17.84
CA CYS A 513 1.74 1.53 -18.59
C CYS A 513 0.34 2.02 -19.03
N VAL A 514 -0.44 1.15 -19.67
CA VAL A 514 -1.75 1.48 -20.21
C VAL A 514 -2.76 1.78 -19.10
N VAL A 515 -2.78 0.97 -18.03
CA VAL A 515 -3.65 1.20 -16.86
C VAL A 515 -3.35 2.56 -16.22
N SER A 516 -2.08 2.92 -16.05
CA SER A 516 -1.70 4.24 -15.50
C SER A 516 -2.23 5.39 -16.36
N MET A 517 -2.19 5.24 -17.69
CA MET A 517 -2.60 6.27 -18.65
C MET A 517 -4.10 6.32 -18.94
N ALA A 518 -4.84 5.22 -18.71
CA ALA A 518 -6.24 5.09 -19.08
C ALA A 518 -7.21 4.88 -17.90
N ARG A 519 -6.71 4.73 -16.66
CA ARG A 519 -7.53 4.59 -15.45
C ARG A 519 -8.60 5.68 -15.36
N LEU A 520 -9.81 5.30 -14.99
CA LEU A 520 -10.90 6.22 -14.69
C LEU A 520 -10.63 6.92 -13.36
N CYS A 521 -10.49 8.25 -13.38
CA CYS A 521 -10.20 9.07 -12.20
C CYS A 521 -11.41 9.89 -11.71
N GLY A 522 -12.55 9.83 -12.42
CA GLY A 522 -13.79 10.51 -12.05
C GLY A 522 -13.81 12.00 -12.44
N ASP A 523 -12.88 12.42 -13.29
CA ASP A 523 -12.74 13.79 -13.77
C ASP A 523 -12.79 13.79 -15.31
N ARG A 524 -13.91 14.27 -15.84
CA ARG A 524 -14.21 14.29 -17.28
C ARG A 524 -13.15 15.00 -18.12
N ALA A 525 -12.39 15.95 -17.56
CA ALA A 525 -11.35 16.65 -18.31
C ALA A 525 -10.06 15.82 -18.47
N ARG A 526 -9.83 14.85 -17.57
CA ARG A 526 -8.63 13.99 -17.55
C ARG A 526 -8.90 12.58 -18.05
N ASP A 527 -10.13 12.10 -17.87
CA ASP A 527 -10.56 10.78 -18.28
C ASP A 527 -10.54 10.62 -19.81
N LEU A 528 -10.18 9.42 -20.26
CA LEU A 528 -10.29 9.08 -21.67
C LEU A 528 -11.76 8.90 -22.05
N PRO A 529 -12.15 9.22 -23.31
CA PRO A 529 -13.50 8.94 -23.80
C PRO A 529 -13.88 7.47 -23.57
N GLU A 530 -15.13 7.23 -23.19
CA GLU A 530 -15.63 5.89 -22.85
C GLU A 530 -15.33 4.86 -23.94
N LYS A 531 -15.65 5.17 -25.20
CA LYS A 531 -15.33 4.33 -26.36
C LYS A 531 -13.84 3.96 -26.43
N ALA A 532 -12.94 4.93 -26.20
CA ALA A 532 -11.51 4.67 -26.22
C ALA A 532 -11.10 3.75 -25.06
N ARG A 533 -11.68 3.92 -23.87
CA ARG A 533 -11.42 3.04 -22.70
C ARG A 533 -11.86 1.61 -22.98
N GLU A 534 -13.03 1.41 -23.59
CA GLU A 534 -13.50 0.08 -23.98
C GLU A 534 -12.58 -0.57 -25.03
N ASP A 535 -12.22 0.15 -26.09
CA ASP A 535 -11.31 -0.33 -27.12
C ASP A 535 -9.93 -0.73 -26.54
N ILE A 536 -9.45 0.01 -25.54
CA ILE A 536 -8.20 -0.29 -24.81
C ILE A 536 -8.34 -1.56 -23.98
N CYS A 537 -9.45 -1.73 -23.25
CA CYS A 537 -9.70 -2.93 -22.46
C CYS A 537 -9.73 -4.18 -23.36
N VAL A 538 -10.48 -4.13 -24.46
CA VAL A 538 -10.56 -5.22 -25.44
C VAL A 538 -9.18 -5.55 -26.00
N TRP A 539 -8.40 -4.52 -26.37
CA TRP A 539 -7.04 -4.72 -26.87
C TRP A 539 -6.13 -5.41 -25.84
N LEU A 540 -6.17 -5.01 -24.57
CA LEU A 540 -5.36 -5.64 -23.52
C LEU A 540 -5.82 -7.08 -23.22
N GLU A 541 -7.12 -7.33 -23.18
CA GLU A 541 -7.70 -8.67 -22.96
C GLU A 541 -7.33 -9.63 -24.10
N LEU A 542 -7.36 -9.17 -25.37
CA LEU A 542 -6.89 -9.94 -26.52
C LEU A 542 -5.39 -10.27 -26.45
N LEU A 543 -4.60 -9.45 -25.76
CA LEU A 543 -3.18 -9.71 -25.49
C LEU A 543 -2.95 -10.61 -24.26
N GLY A 544 -4.01 -11.04 -23.55
CA GLY A 544 -3.95 -11.92 -22.39
C GLY A 544 -3.95 -11.22 -21.03
N ALA A 545 -4.35 -9.93 -20.96
CA ALA A 545 -4.60 -9.28 -19.67
C ALA A 545 -5.86 -9.84 -19.01
N ARG A 546 -5.81 -10.08 -17.70
CA ARG A 546 -6.98 -10.56 -16.95
C ARG A 546 -7.97 -9.43 -16.68
N PRO A 547 -9.29 -9.71 -16.55
CA PRO A 547 -10.32 -8.70 -16.30
C PRO A 547 -10.02 -7.80 -15.10
N GLU A 548 -9.43 -8.33 -14.03
CA GLU A 548 -9.10 -7.57 -12.82
C GLU A 548 -8.01 -6.52 -13.09
N GLN A 549 -7.10 -6.80 -14.03
CA GLN A 549 -5.99 -5.89 -14.37
C GLN A 549 -6.47 -4.69 -15.19
N VAL A 550 -7.56 -4.85 -15.96
CA VAL A 550 -8.14 -3.77 -16.78
C VAL A 550 -9.34 -3.10 -16.09
N ALA A 551 -9.84 -3.66 -14.99
CA ALA A 551 -10.93 -3.11 -14.20
C ALA A 551 -10.76 -1.61 -13.84
N PRO A 552 -9.56 -1.12 -13.45
CA PRO A 552 -9.38 0.31 -13.17
C PRO A 552 -9.61 1.24 -14.37
N ILE A 553 -9.56 0.71 -15.59
CA ILE A 553 -9.85 1.47 -16.83
C ILE A 553 -11.37 1.59 -17.00
N ARG A 554 -12.15 0.55 -16.67
CA ARG A 554 -13.62 0.53 -16.83
C ARG A 554 -14.34 1.30 -15.73
N GLN A 555 -13.96 1.03 -14.49
CA GLN A 555 -14.60 1.55 -13.29
C GLN A 555 -13.61 2.31 -12.41
N PHE A 556 -14.13 3.30 -11.68
CA PHE A 556 -13.31 4.07 -10.76
C PHE A 556 -12.85 3.17 -9.61
N GLN A 557 -11.54 3.14 -9.39
CA GLN A 557 -10.92 2.46 -8.26
C GLN A 557 -9.90 3.39 -7.64
N GLU A 558 -10.00 3.60 -6.33
CA GLU A 558 -8.97 4.34 -5.60
C GLU A 558 -7.60 3.69 -5.80
N LEU A 559 -6.56 4.52 -5.86
CA LEU A 559 -5.20 4.04 -6.03
C LEU A 559 -4.77 3.34 -4.73
N GLU A 560 -4.68 2.01 -4.74
CA GLU A 560 -4.31 1.25 -3.55
C GLU A 560 -2.89 1.61 -3.08
N ARG A 561 -2.63 1.49 -1.77
CA ARG A 561 -1.34 1.81 -1.16
C ARG A 561 -0.20 0.95 -1.72
N ASP A 562 -0.48 -0.28 -2.12
CA ASP A 562 0.46 -1.16 -2.81
C ASP A 562 0.83 -0.64 -4.21
N GLU A 563 -0.09 0.04 -4.90
CA GLU A 563 0.18 0.69 -6.19
C GLU A 563 1.03 1.95 -6.02
N GLN A 564 0.82 2.72 -4.95
CA GLN A 564 1.68 3.86 -4.59
C GLN A 564 3.10 3.39 -4.26
N ASN A 565 3.25 2.36 -3.43
CA ASN A 565 4.55 1.78 -3.08
C ASN A 565 5.25 1.15 -4.30
N ARG A 566 4.51 0.45 -5.18
CA ARG A 566 5.04 -0.02 -6.48
C ARG A 566 5.49 1.13 -7.37
N ALA A 567 4.79 2.26 -7.35
CA ALA A 567 5.18 3.45 -8.11
C ALA A 567 6.48 4.10 -7.58
N PHE A 568 6.82 3.86 -6.30
CA PHE A 568 8.11 4.19 -5.69
C PHE A 568 9.14 3.03 -5.69
N GLY A 569 8.75 1.82 -6.11
CA GLY A 569 9.62 0.65 -6.27
C GLY A 569 9.76 -0.26 -5.03
N GLU A 570 8.78 -0.28 -4.13
CA GLU A 570 8.79 -1.08 -2.88
C GLU A 570 7.68 -2.14 -2.92
N HIS A 571 8.03 -3.42 -2.72
CA HIS A 571 7.06 -4.53 -2.62
C HIS A 571 7.26 -5.26 -1.29
N LEU A 572 6.17 -5.54 -0.55
CA LEU A 572 6.19 -6.39 0.65
C LEU A 572 5.67 -7.80 0.32
N PRO A 573 6.36 -8.88 0.70
CA PRO A 573 5.89 -10.26 0.50
C PRO A 573 4.69 -10.62 1.40
N GLU A 574 3.88 -11.59 0.97
CA GLU A 574 2.87 -12.23 1.84
C GLU A 574 3.55 -13.00 2.98
N GLY A 575 2.98 -12.93 4.18
CA GLY A 575 3.61 -13.40 5.41
C GLY A 575 3.43 -14.84 5.77
N LEU A 576 2.40 -15.48 5.21
CA LEU A 576 1.94 -16.80 5.60
C LEU A 576 2.03 -17.76 4.41
N VAL A 577 2.66 -18.90 4.63
CA VAL A 577 2.83 -19.97 3.64
C VAL A 577 2.33 -21.28 4.25
N LEU A 578 1.73 -22.15 3.44
CA LEU A 578 1.43 -23.53 3.87
C LEU A 578 2.71 -24.29 4.19
N PHE A 579 2.69 -25.09 5.27
CA PHE A 579 3.77 -26.03 5.56
C PHE A 579 3.56 -27.27 4.70
N GLU A 580 4.41 -27.47 3.69
CA GLU A 580 4.52 -28.75 2.99
C GLU A 580 5.73 -29.49 3.56
N ASP A 581 5.52 -30.74 3.98
CA ASP A 581 6.58 -31.63 4.42
C ASP A 581 7.46 -31.94 3.19
N GLU A 582 8.70 -31.46 3.17
CA GLU A 582 9.71 -31.80 2.14
C GLU A 582 10.21 -33.26 2.29
N SER A 583 9.34 -34.21 2.64
CA SER A 583 9.66 -35.60 2.93
C SER A 583 8.96 -36.62 2.03
N GLN A 584 8.45 -36.21 0.85
CA GLN A 584 7.97 -37.14 -0.19
C GLN A 584 8.40 -36.76 -1.62
N GLY A 585 9.67 -36.40 -1.81
CA GLY A 585 10.24 -36.11 -3.14
C GLY A 585 11.60 -36.75 -3.40
N GLY A 586 11.97 -37.78 -2.63
CA GLY A 586 13.25 -38.46 -2.73
C GLY A 586 13.08 -39.95 -2.95
N GLU A 587 12.47 -40.34 -4.07
CA GLU A 587 12.66 -41.63 -4.73
C GLU A 587 11.81 -41.66 -6.02
N GLN A 588 12.39 -41.20 -7.13
CA GLN A 588 12.28 -41.83 -8.45
C GLN A 588 13.10 -41.05 -9.48
N GLN A 589 14.11 -41.77 -9.98
CA GLN A 589 15.02 -41.55 -11.12
C GLN A 589 16.16 -40.54 -10.98
#